data_AF-A0A7L2RXK8-F1
#
_entry.id   AF-A0A7L2RXK8-F1
#
_cell.length_a   1.000
_cell.length_b   1.000
_cell.length_c   1.000
_cell.angle_alpha   90.00
_cell.angle_beta   90.00
_cell.angle_gamma   90.00
#
_symmetry.space_group_name_H-M   'P 1'
#
loop_
_entity.id
_entity.type
_entity.pdbx_description
1 polymer ?
#
loop_
_entity_poly.entity_id
_entity_poly.type
_entity_poly.pdbx_seq_one_letter_code
_entity_poly.pdbx_strand_id
1 'polypeptide(L)'
;ALLPYVPRVPAVALLGKVTATTFALERPCCIFDRHANASDAVWLAVAFANASATFRNPPSRADVPPYKQLPTAHSYMTLETAVAEFSCSAPSPAVLRVGGETACRDQGRHDPCNGPLPSSGPYRVKFLLMGCHGPKAETRWSDPIVLRRGISGSAIPP
;
A
#
# COMPACT_ATOMS: atom_id res chain seq x y z
N ALA A 1 12.57 12.38 6.09
CA ALA A 1 13.08 11.67 7.29
C ALA A 1 12.70 10.19 7.23
N LEU A 2 13.60 9.28 7.64
CA LEU A 2 13.29 7.84 7.74
C LEU A 2 12.84 7.50 9.16
N LEU A 3 11.61 7.00 9.30
CA LEU A 3 10.98 6.61 10.55
C LEU A 3 11.28 5.15 10.87
N PRO A 4 11.44 4.77 12.16
CA PRO A 4 11.80 3.40 12.55
C PRO A 4 10.64 2.40 12.42
N TYR A 5 9.43 2.86 12.12
CA TYR A 5 8.25 2.01 11.94
C TYR A 5 8.43 1.06 10.75
N VAL A 6 8.02 -0.20 10.94
CA VAL A 6 8.00 -1.25 9.92
C VAL A 6 6.54 -1.69 9.75
N PRO A 7 5.91 -1.44 8.59
CA PRO A 7 4.58 -1.92 8.30
C PRO A 7 4.54 -3.45 8.33
N ARG A 8 3.44 -4.02 8.82
CA ARG A 8 3.30 -5.46 8.94
C ARG A 8 1.87 -5.90 8.73
N VAL A 9 1.72 -7.13 8.25
CA VAL A 9 0.42 -7.82 8.26
C VAL A 9 0.03 -8.09 9.72
N PRO A 10 -1.21 -7.82 10.14
CA PRO A 10 -1.62 -7.97 11.54
C PRO A 10 -1.34 -9.37 12.09
N ALA A 11 -0.84 -9.45 13.33
CA ALA A 11 -0.62 -10.74 13.99
C ALA A 11 -1.94 -11.48 14.29
N VAL A 12 -3.00 -10.73 14.62
CA VAL A 12 -4.33 -11.26 14.93
C VAL A 12 -4.89 -12.13 13.80
N ALA A 13 -5.66 -13.16 14.17
CA ALA A 13 -6.37 -14.01 13.23
C ALA A 13 -7.53 -13.23 12.61
N LEU A 14 -7.38 -12.85 11.33
CA LEU A 14 -8.40 -12.18 10.56
C LEU A 14 -8.75 -13.04 9.34
N LEU A 15 -10.04 -13.28 9.12
CA LEU A 15 -10.51 -13.92 7.91
C LEU A 15 -10.14 -13.04 6.70
N GLY A 16 -9.62 -13.66 5.65
CA GLY A 16 -9.16 -12.94 4.46
C GLY A 16 -7.96 -12.00 4.71
N LYS A 17 -7.20 -12.18 5.80
CA LYS A 17 -5.98 -11.41 6.10
C LYS A 17 -5.00 -11.36 4.93
N VAL A 18 -4.86 -12.48 4.24
CA VAL A 18 -4.11 -12.60 3.00
C VAL A 18 -4.95 -13.48 2.07
N THR A 19 -5.29 -12.97 0.90
CA THR A 19 -6.03 -13.69 -0.15
C THR A 19 -5.13 -13.91 -1.36
N ALA A 20 -5.70 -14.28 -2.51
CA ALA A 20 -4.94 -14.40 -3.75
C ALA A 20 -4.50 -13.06 -4.36
N THR A 21 -5.20 -11.97 -4.02
CA THR A 21 -5.03 -10.66 -4.67
C THR A 21 -4.98 -9.50 -3.67
N THR A 22 -5.11 -9.76 -2.38
CA THR A 22 -5.19 -8.72 -1.35
C THR A 22 -4.53 -9.15 -0.05
N PHE A 23 -4.16 -8.18 0.78
CA PHE A 23 -3.76 -8.43 2.16
C PHE A 23 -4.19 -7.29 3.08
N ALA A 24 -4.29 -7.59 4.38
CA ALA A 24 -4.49 -6.61 5.43
C ALA A 24 -3.14 -6.15 5.98
N LEU A 25 -3.04 -4.86 6.27
CA LEU A 25 -1.87 -4.19 6.85
C LEU A 25 -2.30 -3.52 8.15
N GLU A 26 -1.46 -3.53 9.18
CA GLU A 26 -1.72 -2.73 10.37
C GLU A 26 -1.81 -1.24 10.01
N ARG A 27 -2.77 -0.54 10.62
CA ARG A 27 -2.91 0.90 10.45
C ARG A 27 -1.74 1.61 11.17
N PRO A 28 -1.04 2.57 10.53
CA PRO A 28 0.13 3.23 11.12
C PRO A 28 -0.26 4.37 12.08
N CYS A 29 -0.93 4.03 13.20
CA CYS A 29 -1.39 5.01 14.19
C CYS A 29 -0.21 5.76 14.83
N CYS A 30 -0.35 7.08 14.98
CA CYS A 30 0.60 7.98 15.67
C CYS A 30 2.01 8.07 15.05
N ILE A 31 2.25 7.45 13.89
CA ILE A 31 3.60 7.33 13.32
C ILE A 31 4.08 8.66 12.74
N PHE A 32 3.17 9.49 12.23
CA PHE A 32 3.49 10.71 11.47
C PHE A 32 3.28 12.02 12.22
N ASP A 33 2.71 11.97 13.44
CA ASP A 33 2.20 13.15 14.17
C ASP A 33 3.24 14.27 14.35
N ARG A 34 4.53 13.91 14.51
CA ARG A 34 5.64 14.90 14.67
C ARG A 34 6.18 15.47 13.36
N HIS A 35 5.73 14.93 12.23
CA HIS A 35 6.26 15.26 10.90
C HIS A 35 5.19 15.86 9.98
N ALA A 36 3.93 15.64 10.29
CA ALA A 36 2.81 15.96 9.43
C ALA A 36 2.17 17.32 9.76
N ASN A 37 1.72 17.99 8.70
CA ASN A 37 0.80 19.10 8.74
C ASN A 37 -0.61 18.61 8.37
N ALA A 38 -1.64 19.40 8.71
CA ALA A 38 -3.04 19.04 8.43
C ALA A 38 -3.34 18.83 6.94
N SER A 39 -2.59 19.49 6.05
CA SER A 39 -2.73 19.39 4.59
C SER A 39 -1.98 18.23 3.96
N ASP A 40 -1.16 17.52 4.73
CA ASP A 40 -0.36 16.41 4.21
C ASP A 40 -1.22 15.14 4.05
N ALA A 41 -0.77 14.23 3.19
CA ALA A 41 -1.38 12.94 2.98
C ALA A 41 -0.36 11.82 3.21
N VAL A 42 -0.82 10.73 3.81
CA VAL A 42 -0.06 9.49 3.92
C VAL A 42 -0.46 8.57 2.79
N TRP A 43 0.55 8.04 2.11
CA TRP A 43 0.42 7.13 0.98
C TRP A 43 1.05 5.79 1.31
N LEU A 44 0.58 4.73 0.67
CA LEU A 44 1.18 3.41 0.71
C LEU A 44 1.90 3.12 -0.61
N ALA A 45 3.22 2.97 -0.56
CA ALA A 45 3.97 2.37 -1.65
C ALA A 45 3.91 0.85 -1.55
N VAL A 46 3.59 0.21 -2.66
CA VAL A 46 3.56 -1.25 -2.82
C VAL A 46 4.48 -1.60 -3.97
N ALA A 47 5.48 -2.45 -3.69
CA ALA A 47 6.47 -2.87 -4.68
C ALA A 47 6.66 -4.37 -4.62
N PHE A 48 7.07 -4.98 -5.73
CA PHE A 48 7.66 -6.31 -5.67
C PHE A 48 8.94 -6.27 -4.83
N ALA A 49 9.23 -7.35 -4.09
CA ALA A 49 10.37 -7.36 -3.17
C ALA A 49 11.71 -7.07 -3.88
N ASN A 50 11.89 -7.55 -5.11
CA ASN A 50 13.06 -7.30 -5.95
C ASN A 50 13.18 -5.84 -6.45
N ALA A 51 12.07 -5.10 -6.55
CA ALA A 51 12.04 -3.70 -6.98
C ALA A 51 12.09 -2.70 -5.81
N SER A 52 11.84 -3.17 -4.58
CA SER A 52 11.78 -2.30 -3.39
C SER A 52 13.08 -1.54 -3.09
N ALA A 53 14.24 -2.13 -3.41
CA ALA A 53 15.55 -1.52 -3.15
C ALA A 53 15.86 -0.34 -4.09
N THR A 54 15.29 -0.35 -5.30
CA THR A 54 15.51 0.69 -6.33
C THR A 54 14.35 1.68 -6.42
N PHE A 55 13.29 1.48 -5.64
CA PHE A 55 12.14 2.38 -5.61
C PHE A 55 12.56 3.78 -5.13
N ARG A 56 12.22 4.79 -5.94
CA ARG A 56 12.43 6.20 -5.60
C ARG A 56 11.12 6.83 -5.20
N ASN A 57 11.13 7.58 -4.09
CA ASN A 57 9.95 8.30 -3.66
C ASN A 57 9.58 9.36 -4.72
N PRO A 58 8.32 9.45 -5.14
CA PRO A 58 7.91 10.43 -6.13
C PRO A 58 8.11 11.85 -5.57
N PRO A 59 8.61 12.81 -6.37
CA PRO A 59 8.83 14.17 -5.90
C PRO A 59 7.53 14.95 -5.69
N SER A 60 6.42 14.53 -6.30
CA SER A 60 5.11 15.15 -6.14
C SER A 60 3.96 14.15 -6.29
N ARG A 61 2.72 14.58 -6.00
CA ARG A 61 1.50 13.79 -6.24
C ARG A 61 1.33 13.41 -7.72
N ALA A 62 1.74 14.27 -8.65
CA ALA A 62 1.61 14.01 -10.09
C ALA A 62 2.53 12.88 -10.58
N ASP A 63 3.63 12.64 -9.87
CA ASP A 63 4.63 11.61 -10.19
C ASP A 63 4.34 10.27 -9.49
N VAL A 64 3.23 10.17 -8.74
CA VAL A 64 2.85 8.93 -8.06
C VAL A 64 2.60 7.83 -9.11
N PRO A 65 3.31 6.70 -9.02
CA PRO A 65 3.13 5.60 -9.97
C PRO A 65 1.73 4.98 -9.81
N PRO A 66 0.88 5.02 -10.84
CA PRO A 66 -0.48 4.49 -10.77
C PRO A 66 -0.48 2.97 -10.79
N TYR A 67 -1.54 2.37 -10.23
CA TYR A 67 -1.73 0.92 -10.17
C TYR A 67 -1.56 0.22 -11.54
N LYS A 68 -2.04 0.83 -12.63
CA LYS A 68 -1.92 0.28 -14.00
C LYS A 68 -0.48 0.03 -14.45
N GLN A 69 0.48 0.74 -13.86
CA GLN A 69 1.91 0.59 -14.17
C GLN A 69 2.59 -0.47 -13.29
N LEU A 70 1.90 -1.08 -12.30
CA LEU A 70 2.48 -2.12 -11.46
C LEU A 70 3.17 -3.26 -12.26
N PRO A 71 2.63 -3.77 -13.38
CA PRO A 71 3.31 -4.83 -14.14
C PRO A 71 4.65 -4.42 -14.75
N THR A 72 4.83 -3.14 -15.09
CA THR A 72 6.02 -2.63 -15.80
C THR A 72 6.98 -1.87 -14.88
N ALA A 73 6.45 -1.02 -14.00
CA ALA A 73 7.20 -0.26 -13.00
C ALA A 73 7.53 -1.08 -11.75
N HIS A 74 6.96 -2.29 -11.62
CA HIS A 74 7.11 -3.20 -10.49
C HIS A 74 6.75 -2.58 -9.12
N SER A 75 6.09 -1.44 -9.13
CA SER A 75 5.65 -0.70 -7.96
C SER A 75 4.53 0.26 -8.33
N TYR A 76 3.71 0.60 -7.35
CA TYR A 76 2.69 1.64 -7.44
C TYR A 76 2.49 2.27 -6.06
N MET A 77 1.81 3.40 -6.01
CA MET A 77 1.38 4.03 -4.78
C MET A 77 -0.14 4.17 -4.74
N THR A 78 -0.70 4.00 -3.55
CA THR A 78 -2.15 3.94 -3.33
C THR A 78 -2.50 4.43 -1.92
N LEU A 79 -3.78 4.39 -1.56
CA LEU A 79 -4.31 4.78 -0.25
C LEU A 79 -3.88 6.19 0.16
N GLU A 80 -4.07 7.17 -0.72
CA GLU A 80 -3.91 8.59 -0.37
C GLU A 80 -4.89 8.95 0.75
N THR A 81 -4.39 9.03 1.97
CA THR A 81 -5.20 9.14 3.18
C THR A 81 -4.79 10.37 3.97
N ALA A 82 -5.76 11.15 4.45
CA ALA A 82 -5.50 12.28 5.32
C ALA A 82 -4.80 11.82 6.61
N VAL A 83 -3.81 12.59 7.08
CA VAL A 83 -3.02 12.24 8.27
C VAL A 83 -3.90 12.03 9.51
N ALA A 84 -5.01 12.77 9.63
CA ALA A 84 -5.93 12.67 10.76
C ALA A 84 -6.50 11.26 10.96
N GLU A 85 -6.66 10.48 9.89
CA GLU A 85 -7.13 9.08 9.93
C GLU A 85 -6.13 8.13 10.62
N PHE A 86 -4.87 8.55 10.73
CA PHE A 86 -3.79 7.84 11.40
C PHE A 86 -3.40 8.47 12.73
N SER A 87 -4.18 9.42 13.24
CA SER A 87 -4.00 9.95 14.59
C SER A 87 -4.27 8.88 15.65
N CYS A 88 -3.67 9.04 16.84
CA CYS A 88 -3.87 8.11 17.97
C CYS A 88 -5.33 7.97 18.38
N SER A 89 -6.10 9.06 18.24
CA SER A 89 -7.49 9.14 18.69
C SER A 89 -8.50 8.70 17.63
N ALA A 90 -8.05 8.35 16.41
CA ALA A 90 -8.94 8.05 15.29
C ALA A 90 -9.73 6.74 15.52
N PRO A 91 -11.08 6.78 15.58
CA PRO A 91 -11.91 5.59 15.75
C PRO A 91 -12.17 4.91 14.39
N SER A 92 -11.45 3.84 14.06
CA SER A 92 -11.75 2.99 12.89
C SER A 92 -10.90 1.69 12.94
N PRO A 93 -11.18 0.66 12.12
CA PRO A 93 -10.60 -0.68 12.30
C PRO A 93 -9.07 -0.65 12.26
N ALA A 94 -8.44 -1.57 13.01
CA ALA A 94 -7.00 -1.64 13.18
C ALA A 94 -6.19 -1.95 11.89
N VAL A 95 -6.87 -2.04 10.72
CA VAL A 95 -6.27 -2.59 9.50
C VAL A 95 -6.66 -1.80 8.24
N LEU A 96 -5.70 -1.73 7.32
CA LEU A 96 -5.85 -1.23 5.95
C LEU A 96 -5.87 -2.41 4.99
N ARG A 97 -6.79 -2.41 4.03
CA ARG A 97 -6.85 -3.45 2.99
C ARG A 97 -6.09 -2.99 1.75
N VAL A 98 -5.09 -3.74 1.33
CA VAL A 98 -4.34 -3.51 0.09
C VAL A 98 -4.91 -4.39 -1.01
N GLY A 99 -5.18 -3.79 -2.17
CA GLY A 99 -5.75 -4.43 -3.35
C GLY A 99 -7.27 -4.61 -3.34
N GLY A 100 -7.98 -3.87 -2.49
CA GLY A 100 -9.43 -4.06 -2.26
C GLY A 100 -10.35 -3.52 -3.37
N GLU A 101 -9.86 -2.68 -4.27
CA GLU A 101 -10.69 -1.97 -5.26
C GLU A 101 -10.74 -2.72 -6.59
N THR A 102 -11.73 -3.59 -6.77
CA THR A 102 -11.88 -4.38 -8.01
C THR A 102 -12.12 -3.53 -9.26
N ALA A 103 -12.74 -2.35 -9.11
CA ALA A 103 -12.98 -1.39 -10.19
C ALA A 103 -11.67 -0.82 -10.79
N CYS A 104 -10.52 -0.97 -10.14
CA CYS A 104 -9.23 -0.59 -10.71
C CYS A 104 -8.82 -1.43 -11.94
N ARG A 105 -9.55 -2.53 -12.22
CA ARG A 105 -9.35 -3.33 -13.42
C ARG A 105 -9.94 -2.66 -14.66
N ASP A 106 -10.89 -1.75 -14.49
CA ASP A 106 -11.56 -1.06 -15.57
C ASP A 106 -10.66 0.09 -16.07
N GLN A 107 -10.47 0.17 -17.38
CA GLN A 107 -9.59 1.17 -17.99
C GLN A 107 -10.22 2.57 -17.87
N GLY A 108 -9.50 3.54 -17.28
CA GLY A 108 -9.89 4.96 -17.36
C GLY A 108 -9.58 5.82 -16.14
N ARG A 109 -9.32 5.24 -14.97
CA ARG A 109 -8.97 6.06 -13.79
C ARG A 109 -7.53 6.58 -13.88
N HIS A 110 -7.41 7.90 -13.87
CA HIS A 110 -6.14 8.61 -13.70
C HIS A 110 -5.74 8.73 -12.22
N ASP A 111 -6.71 8.64 -11.31
CA ASP A 111 -6.47 8.74 -9.88
C ASP A 111 -5.74 7.50 -9.32
N PRO A 112 -5.01 7.66 -8.20
CA PRO A 112 -4.45 6.55 -7.46
C PRO A 112 -5.53 5.51 -7.11
N CYS A 113 -5.22 4.24 -7.35
CA CYS A 113 -6.19 3.15 -7.24
C CYS A 113 -5.61 2.02 -6.38
N ASN A 114 -6.41 1.41 -5.53
CA ASN A 114 -5.99 0.31 -4.65
C ASN A 114 -6.35 -1.06 -5.25
N GLY A 115 -5.86 -1.30 -6.46
CA GLY A 115 -6.30 -2.43 -7.31
C GLY A 115 -5.75 -3.80 -6.88
N PRO A 116 -6.43 -4.91 -7.27
CA PRO A 116 -6.10 -6.25 -6.80
C PRO A 116 -4.73 -6.70 -7.30
N LEU A 117 -3.87 -7.16 -6.40
CA LEU A 117 -2.50 -7.55 -6.73
C LEU A 117 -2.47 -8.72 -7.73
N PRO A 118 -1.61 -8.65 -8.76
CA PRO A 118 -1.72 -9.52 -9.94
C PRO A 118 -1.12 -10.93 -9.75
N SER A 119 -0.29 -11.12 -8.73
CA SER A 119 0.42 -12.38 -8.48
C SER A 119 0.63 -12.63 -6.98
N SER A 120 1.20 -13.79 -6.61
CA SER A 120 1.54 -14.08 -5.22
C SER A 120 2.65 -13.21 -4.60
N GLY A 121 3.30 -12.35 -5.39
CA GLY A 121 4.45 -11.56 -4.93
C GLY A 121 5.73 -12.40 -4.91
N PRO A 122 6.66 -12.18 -3.95
CA PRO A 122 6.48 -11.39 -2.72
C PRO A 122 6.44 -9.87 -2.95
N TYR A 123 5.60 -9.20 -2.17
CA TYR A 123 5.50 -7.74 -2.12
C TYR A 123 6.17 -7.18 -0.87
N ARG A 124 6.60 -5.92 -0.92
CA ARG A 124 6.96 -5.13 0.25
C ARG A 124 6.21 -3.82 0.20
N VAL A 125 5.94 -3.27 1.37
CA VAL A 125 5.26 -1.98 1.49
C VAL A 125 5.99 -1.02 2.41
N LYS A 126 5.83 0.27 2.16
CA LYS A 126 6.19 1.34 3.08
C LYS A 126 5.18 2.47 2.96
N PHE A 127 4.96 3.17 4.06
CA PHE A 127 4.21 4.42 4.07
C PHE A 127 5.12 5.62 3.79
N LEU A 128 4.60 6.57 3.02
CA LEU A 128 5.21 7.87 2.74
C LEU A 128 4.26 8.97 3.19
N LEU A 129 4.77 9.93 3.95
CA LEU A 129 4.11 11.19 4.22
C LEU A 129 4.48 12.18 3.12
N MET A 130 3.49 12.58 2.34
CA MET A 130 3.62 13.53 1.22
C MET A 130 2.98 14.85 1.61
N GLY A 131 3.72 15.95 1.45
CA GLY A 131 3.17 17.30 1.48
C GLY A 131 3.12 17.91 0.08
N CYS A 132 2.72 19.18 -0.01
CA CYS A 132 2.63 19.90 -1.29
C CYS A 132 3.97 20.02 -2.04
N HIS A 133 5.09 19.96 -1.31
CA HIS A 133 6.46 20.04 -1.85
C HIS A 133 7.15 18.67 -1.92
N GLY A 134 6.38 17.58 -1.88
CA GLY A 134 6.91 16.21 -2.00
C GLY A 134 7.05 15.46 -0.68
N PRO A 135 7.90 14.41 -0.65
CA PRO A 135 7.99 13.50 0.49
C PRO A 135 8.67 14.16 1.71
N LYS A 136 7.98 14.16 2.85
CA LYS A 136 8.46 14.71 4.12
C LYS A 136 9.09 13.63 5.00
N ALA A 137 8.43 12.47 5.08
CA ALA A 137 8.87 11.33 5.87
C ALA A 137 8.47 10.01 5.22
N GLU A 138 9.17 8.94 5.56
CA GLU A 138 8.87 7.59 5.10
C GLU A 138 9.16 6.58 6.21
N THR A 139 8.50 5.44 6.14
CA THR A 139 8.75 4.30 7.03
C THR A 139 9.75 3.34 6.41
N ARG A 140 10.25 2.37 7.19
CA ARG A 140 11.02 1.26 6.63
C ARG A 140 10.13 0.39 5.75
N TRP A 141 10.73 -0.33 4.81
CA TRP A 141 10.04 -1.39 4.09
C TRP A 141 9.63 -2.53 5.03
N SER A 142 8.46 -3.10 4.80
CA SER A 142 7.98 -4.31 5.47
C SER A 142 8.87 -5.52 5.19
N ASP A 143 8.68 -6.57 5.98
CA ASP A 143 9.07 -7.92 5.56
C ASP A 143 8.33 -8.33 4.27
N PRO A 144 8.87 -9.27 3.48
CA PRO A 144 8.20 -9.78 2.30
C PRO A 144 6.82 -10.39 2.63
N ILE A 145 5.80 -9.93 1.90
CA ILE A 145 4.41 -10.39 2.03
C ILE A 145 4.11 -11.28 0.82
N VAL A 146 3.84 -12.56 1.07
CA VAL A 146 3.46 -13.53 0.04
C VAL A 146 1.95 -13.73 0.08
N LEU A 147 1.28 -13.54 -1.07
CA LEU A 147 -0.15 -13.78 -1.18
C LEU A 147 -0.43 -15.28 -1.38
N ARG A 148 -1.67 -15.69 -1.10
CA ARG A 148 -2.08 -17.06 -1.39
C ARG A 148 -2.04 -17.28 -2.90
N ARG A 149 -1.72 -18.49 -3.35
CA ARG A 149 -1.93 -18.81 -4.77
C ARG A 149 -3.42 -18.87 -5.03
N GLY A 150 -3.90 -18.11 -6.00
CA GLY A 150 -5.23 -18.33 -6.55
C GLY A 150 -5.23 -19.70 -7.23
N ILE A 151 -6.23 -20.52 -6.95
CA ILE A 151 -6.50 -21.68 -7.79
C ILE A 151 -7.06 -21.10 -9.09
N SER A 152 -6.30 -21.20 -10.18
CA SER A 152 -6.82 -20.86 -11.50
C SER A 152 -8.03 -21.75 -11.78
N GLY A 153 -9.21 -21.17 -11.99
CA GLY A 153 -10.47 -21.88 -12.25
C GLY A 153 -10.52 -22.65 -13.58
N SER A 154 -9.38 -23.09 -14.11
CA SER A 154 -9.27 -23.82 -15.37
C SER A 154 -9.09 -25.33 -15.19
N ALA A 155 -9.42 -25.86 -14.01
CA ALA A 155 -9.43 -27.29 -13.75
C ALA A 155 -10.76 -27.71 -13.10
N ILE A 156 -11.84 -27.59 -13.86
CA ILE A 156 -13.02 -28.45 -13.66
C ILE A 156 -12.99 -29.39 -14.87
N PRO A 157 -12.60 -30.67 -14.71
CA PRO A 157 -12.79 -31.65 -15.78
C PRO A 157 -14.31 -31.85 -16.02
N PRO A 158 -14.72 -32.19 -17.26
CA PRO A 158 -16.12 -32.36 -17.64
C PRO A 158 -16.82 -33.50 -16.89
#